data_AF-A0A2N0NEG8-F1
#
_entry.id   AF-A0A2N0NEG8-F1
#
_cell.length_a   1.000
_cell.length_b   1.000
_cell.length_c   1.000
_cell.angle_alpha   90.00
_cell.angle_beta   90.00
_cell.angle_gamma   90.00
#
_symmetry.space_group_name_H-M   'P 1'
#
loop_
_entity.id
_entity.type
_entity.pdbx_description
1 polymer ?
#
loop_
_entity_poly.entity_id
_entity_poly.type
_entity_poly.pdbx_seq_one_letter_code
_entity_poly.pdbx_strand_id
1 'polypeptide(L)' 'MPDFLAFDLYLDLDNEDIEIIRKNKVAGQAFLLLTEKNLIQNGLPRDPVKSITYLIETLKEYK' A
#
# COMPACT_ATOMS: atom_id res chain seq x y z
N MET A 1 -3.61 8.21 29.25
CA MET A 1 -3.53 8.36 27.79
C MET A 1 -3.58 6.95 27.27
N PRO A 2 -4.63 6.50 26.56
CA PRO A 2 -4.65 5.11 26.13
C PRO A 2 -3.60 4.96 25.05
N ASP A 3 -2.71 4.00 25.27
CA ASP A 3 -1.67 3.61 24.35
C ASP A 3 -2.28 3.34 22.98
N PHE A 4 -1.80 4.08 21.99
CA PHE A 4 -2.04 3.87 20.56
C PHE A 4 -1.32 2.57 20.19
N LEU A 5 -1.86 1.45 20.69
CA LEU A 5 -1.39 0.10 20.43
C LEU A 5 -1.21 -0.02 18.93
N ALA A 6 0.03 -0.31 18.56
CA ALA A 6 0.53 -0.47 17.21
C ALA A 6 -0.57 -0.98 16.27
N PHE A 7 -0.91 -0.14 15.28
CA PHE A 7 -1.55 -0.61 14.07
C PHE A 7 -0.54 -1.58 13.46
N ASP A 8 -0.67 -2.86 13.79
CA ASP A 8 0.10 -3.94 13.21
C ASP A 8 -0.46 -4.12 11.79
N LEU A 9 -0.21 -3.10 10.95
CA LEU A 9 -0.56 -3.09 9.55
C LEU A 9 0.46 -3.98 8.85
N TYR A 10 0.44 -5.25 9.24
CA TYR A 10 1.21 -6.28 8.59
C TYR A 10 0.55 -6.50 7.23
N LEU A 11 1.08 -5.81 6.21
CA LEU A 11 0.56 -5.84 4.85
C LEU A 11 0.86 -7.15 4.13
N ASP A 12 1.64 -8.03 4.77
CA ASP A 12 2.16 -9.28 4.22
C ASP A 12 2.81 -9.10 2.85
N LEU A 13 3.53 -7.97 2.69
CA LEU A 13 4.30 -7.67 1.49
C LEU A 13 5.70 -8.24 1.64
N ASP A 14 6.16 -8.94 0.61
CA ASP A 14 7.54 -9.40 0.53
C ASP A 14 8.44 -8.41 -0.22
N ASN A 15 9.72 -8.78 -0.37
CA ASN A 15 10.69 -7.95 -1.07
C ASN A 15 10.37 -7.82 -2.58
N GLU A 16 9.73 -8.80 -3.19
CA GLU A 16 9.35 -8.77 -4.60
C GLU A 16 8.22 -7.76 -4.83
N ASP A 17 7.21 -7.75 -3.94
CA ASP A 17 6.12 -6.76 -3.96
C ASP A 17 6.65 -5.33 -3.84
N ILE A 18 7.57 -5.10 -2.88
CA ILE A 18 8.19 -3.79 -2.66
C ILE A 18 8.99 -3.35 -3.89
N GLU A 19 9.73 -4.28 -4.51
CA GLU A 19 10.51 -4.01 -5.71
C GLU A 19 9.63 -3.63 -6.91
N ILE A 20 8.43 -4.21 -7.04
CA ILE A 20 7.47 -3.84 -8.08
C ILE A 20 7.05 -2.37 -7.91
N ILE A 21 6.69 -1.95 -6.69
CA ILE A 21 6.30 -0.55 -6.40
C ILE A 21 7.46 0.40 -6.72
N ARG A 22 8.68 0.03 -6.28
CA ARG A 22 9.90 0.82 -6.50
C ARG A 22 10.22 1.00 -7.98
N LYS A 23 10.14 -0.07 -8.78
CA LYS A 23 10.41 -0.05 -10.24
C LYS A 23 9.43 0.87 -10.98
N ASN A 24 8.19 0.95 -10.51
CA ASN A 24 7.17 1.84 -11.08
C ASN A 24 7.32 3.31 -10.63
N LYS A 25 8.37 3.63 -9.86
CA LYS A 25 8.74 5.00 -9.41
C LYS A 25 7.57 5.72 -8.73
N VAL A 26 6.71 4.98 -8.05
CA VAL A 26 5.60 5.57 -7.30
C VAL A 26 6.15 6.26 -6.06
N ALA A 27 6.05 7.58 -5.99
CA ALA A 27 6.66 8.38 -4.93
C ALA A 27 5.69 9.39 -4.31
N GLY A 28 5.83 9.59 -2.99
CA GLY A 28 5.16 10.65 -2.24
C GLY A 28 3.63 10.61 -2.41
N GLN A 29 3.03 11.77 -2.72
CA GLN A 29 1.57 11.88 -2.86
C GLN A 29 1.01 11.05 -4.01
N ALA A 30 1.81 10.71 -5.04
CA ALA A 30 1.35 9.84 -6.13
C ALA A 30 1.02 8.42 -5.62
N PHE A 31 1.63 7.98 -4.52
CA PHE A 31 1.28 6.72 -3.87
C PHE A 31 -0.18 6.69 -3.42
N LEU A 32 -0.68 7.81 -2.89
CA LEU A 32 -2.07 7.93 -2.44
C LEU A 32 -3.08 7.93 -3.60
N LEU A 33 -2.62 8.10 -4.85
CA LEU A 33 -3.46 8.08 -6.03
C LEU A 33 -3.51 6.70 -6.71
N LEU A 34 -2.75 5.72 -6.21
CA LEU A 34 -2.83 4.37 -6.73
C LEU A 34 -4.21 3.76 -6.48
N THR A 35 -4.73 3.09 -7.49
CA THR A 35 -5.94 2.28 -7.42
C THR A 35 -5.60 0.80 -7.51
N GLU A 36 -6.53 -0.06 -7.11
CA GLU A 36 -6.43 -1.52 -7.30
C GLU A 36 -6.00 -1.87 -8.74
N LYS A 37 -6.60 -1.20 -9.73
CA LYS A 37 -6.28 -1.36 -11.15
C LYS A 37 -4.83 -0.98 -11.47
N ASN A 38 -4.32 0.12 -10.94
CA ASN A 38 -2.93 0.52 -11.16
C ASN A 38 -1.95 -0.51 -10.58
N LEU A 39 -2.24 -1.02 -9.38
CA LEU A 39 -1.39 -2.00 -8.70
C LEU A 39 -1.35 -3.33 -9.46
N ILE A 40 -2.50 -3.81 -9.94
CA ILE A 40 -2.59 -5.02 -10.80
C ILE A 40 -1.81 -4.81 -12.11
N GLN A 41 -1.97 -3.65 -12.75
CA GLN A 41 -1.26 -3.33 -14.00
C GLN A 41 0.27 -3.26 -13.81
N ASN A 42 0.71 -2.90 -12.60
CA ASN A 42 2.13 -2.89 -12.23
C ASN A 42 2.69 -4.29 -11.97
N GLY A 43 1.86 -5.33 -11.94
CA GLY A 43 2.26 -6.72 -11.77
C GLY A 43 2.16 -7.26 -10.34
N LEU A 44 1.52 -6.53 -9.42
CA LEU A 44 1.34 -7.02 -8.06
C LEU A 44 0.31 -8.17 -8.00
N PRO A 45 0.55 -9.21 -7.19
CA PRO A 45 -0.44 -10.25 -6.92
C PRO A 45 -1.69 -9.68 -6.21
N ARG A 46 -2.79 -10.41 -6.32
CA ARG A 46 -4.12 -9.96 -5.87
C ARG A 46 -4.18 -9.58 -4.39
N ASP A 47 -3.51 -10.31 -3.52
CA ASP A 47 -3.60 -10.07 -2.08
C ASP A 47 -2.73 -8.88 -1.62
N PRO A 48 -1.46 -8.73 -2.05
CA PRO A 48 -0.68 -7.50 -1.93
C PRO A 48 -1.44 -6.24 -2.40
N VAL A 49 -2.13 -6.35 -3.54
CA VAL A 49 -2.97 -5.26 -4.08
C VAL A 49 -4.04 -4.81 -3.08
N LYS A 50 -4.74 -5.76 -2.44
CA LYS A 50 -5.78 -5.44 -1.44
C LYS A 50 -5.18 -4.77 -0.22
N SER A 51 -4.08 -5.31 0.31
CA SER A 51 -3.38 -4.77 1.48
C SER A 51 -2.94 -3.32 1.24
N ILE A 52 -2.33 -3.05 0.08
CA ILE A 52 -1.88 -1.71 -0.29
C ILE A 52 -3.07 -0.75 -0.50
N THR A 53 -4.14 -1.21 -1.15
CA THR A 53 -5.34 -0.39 -1.36
C THR A 53 -5.96 0.02 -0.02
N TYR A 54 -6.09 -0.93 0.91
CA TYR A 54 -6.58 -0.66 2.27
C TYR A 54 -5.69 0.33 3.02
N LEU A 55 -4.36 0.18 2.94
CA LEU A 55 -3.43 1.16 3.50
C LEU A 55 -3.68 2.57 2.94
N ILE A 56 -3.82 2.70 1.62
CA ILE A 56 -4.02 4.00 0.96
C ILE A 56 -5.32 4.66 1.42
N GLU A 57 -6.41 3.89 1.52
CA GLU A 57 -7.70 4.37 2.03
C GLU A 57 -7.58 4.84 3.48
N THR A 58 -6.96 4.03 4.33
CA THR A 58 -6.69 4.38 5.72
C THR A 58 -5.90 5.69 5.81
N LEU A 59 -4.80 5.83 5.07
CA LEU A 59 -3.98 7.06 5.06
C LEU A 59 -4.73 8.30 4.57
N LYS A 60 -5.77 8.16 3.74
CA LYS A 60 -6.60 9.29 3.30
C LYS A 60 -7.58 9.75 4.38
N GLU A 61 -8.07 8.83 5.21
CA GLU A 61 -8.99 9.15 6.31
C GLU A 61 -8.29 9.86 7.48
N TYR A 62 -6.99 9.63 7.66
CA TYR A 62 -6.17 10.32 8.67
C TYR A 62 -5.68 11.72 8.25
N LYS A 63 -6.17 12.26 7.13
CA LYS A 63 -5.69 13.51 6.53
C LYS A 63 -6.57 14.72 6.86
#